data_AF-W5WNM3-F1
#
_entry.id   AF-W5WNM3-F1
#
_cell.length_a   1.000
_cell.length_b   1.000
_cell.length_c   1.000
_cell.angle_alpha   90.00
_cell.angle_beta   90.00
_cell.angle_gamma   90.00
#
_symmetry.space_group_name_H-M   'P 1'
#
loop_
_entity.id
_entity.type
_entity.pdbx_description
1 polymer ?
#
loop_
_entity_poly.entity_id
_entity_poly.type
_entity_poly.pdbx_seq_one_letter_code
_entity_poly.pdbx_strand_id
1 'polypeptide(L)'
;MPSTPVVVEQWLSLSRPALLEKVRQVVKRREVEVWAAVRGHSVLAAQVRGALSALKAEVRGTRDEGMWGMWIEQARQALGQTESAPAPQPAAAAEEPAREAESKEEPEPEITLAPEQPSRPKAASTVPPVMFQAPGS
;
A
#
# COMPACT_ATOMS: atom_id res chain seq x y z
N MET A 1 32.03 12.09 5.85
CA MET A 1 30.86 11.31 5.41
C MET A 1 30.68 10.14 6.37
N PRO A 2 29.57 10.02 7.09
CA PRO A 2 29.28 8.80 7.84
C PRO A 2 29.23 7.63 6.85
N SER A 3 29.87 6.52 7.19
CA SER A 3 29.82 5.31 6.37
C SER A 3 28.35 4.93 6.14
N THR A 4 27.97 4.64 4.90
CA THR A 4 26.60 4.22 4.53
C THR A 4 25.97 3.17 5.46
N PRO A 5 26.68 2.14 5.98
CA PRO A 5 26.09 1.21 6.95
C PRO A 5 25.73 1.85 8.29
N VAL A 6 26.48 2.86 8.75
CA VAL A 6 26.24 3.51 10.06
C VAL A 6 24.93 4.29 10.05
N VAL A 7 24.57 4.91 8.92
CA VAL A 7 23.31 5.64 8.77
C VAL A 7 22.12 4.67 8.84
N VAL A 8 22.22 3.53 8.17
CA VAL A 8 21.17 2.50 8.15
C VAL A 8 20.96 1.89 9.54
N GLU A 9 22.04 1.49 10.21
CA GLU A 9 22.03 0.95 11.58
C GLU A 9 21.43 1.95 12.57
N GLN A 10 21.82 3.23 12.46
CA GLN A 10 21.27 4.29 13.28
C GLN A 10 19.77 4.44 13.09
N TRP A 11 19.28 4.41 11.85
CA TRP A 11 17.86 4.58 11.56
C TRP A 11 17.02 3.37 11.97
N LEU A 12 17.56 2.15 11.85
CA LEU A 12 16.92 0.94 12.34
C LEU A 12 16.80 0.91 13.86
N SER A 13 17.74 1.57 14.56
CA SER A 13 17.72 1.70 16.01
C SER A 13 16.73 2.77 16.52
N LEU A 14 16.17 3.59 15.62
CA LEU A 14 15.18 4.61 15.98
C LEU A 14 13.79 4.02 16.18
N SER A 15 13.05 4.58 17.13
CA SER A 15 11.62 4.32 17.26
C SER A 15 10.86 4.89 16.06
N ARG A 16 9.67 4.34 15.76
CA ARG A 16 8.80 4.80 14.67
C ARG A 16 8.54 6.33 14.64
N PRO A 17 8.22 7.01 15.76
CA PRO A 17 8.05 8.47 15.75
C PRO A 17 9.37 9.21 15.49
N ALA A 18 10.50 8.71 16.02
CA ALA A 18 11.80 9.31 15.76
C ALA A 18 12.24 9.15 14.29
N LEU A 19 11.92 8.00 13.67
CA LEU A 19 12.14 7.76 12.25
C LEU A 19 11.33 8.73 11.40
N LEU A 20 10.06 8.98 11.72
CA LEU A 20 9.21 9.92 11.00
C LEU A 20 9.79 11.34 11.03
N GLU A 21 10.16 11.83 12.20
CA GLU A 21 10.81 13.15 12.34
C GLU A 21 12.14 13.21 11.59
N LYS A 22 12.91 12.12 11.56
CA LYS A 22 14.18 12.09 10.82
C LYS A 22 13.96 12.10 9.31
N VAL A 23 13.01 11.31 8.82
CA VAL A 23 12.56 11.34 7.42
C VAL A 23 12.09 12.74 7.04
N ARG A 24 11.31 13.40 7.90
CA ARG A 24 10.86 14.78 7.69
C ARG A 24 12.02 15.77 7.54
N GLN A 25 13.05 15.66 8.40
CA GLN A 25 14.26 16.49 8.29
C GLN A 25 15.01 16.24 6.98
N VAL A 26 15.18 14.98 6.58
CA VAL A 26 15.88 14.61 5.34
C VAL A 26 15.12 15.08 4.10
N VAL A 27 13.79 14.92 4.07
CA VAL A 27 12.93 15.41 2.99
C VAL A 27 13.03 16.94 2.88
N LYS A 28 12.98 17.65 4.01
CA LYS A 28 13.08 19.12 4.04
C LYS A 28 14.47 19.62 3.61
N ARG A 29 15.54 18.89 3.94
CA ARG A 29 16.92 19.19 3.54
C ARG A 29 17.27 18.71 2.12
N ARG A 30 16.41 17.86 1.52
CA ARG A 30 16.59 17.26 0.20
C ARG A 30 17.89 16.45 0.08
N GLU A 31 18.26 15.75 1.14
CA GLU A 31 19.48 14.93 1.18
C GLU A 31 19.29 13.64 0.36
N VAL A 32 19.70 13.67 -0.91
CA VAL A 32 19.55 12.53 -1.84
C VAL A 32 20.49 11.36 -1.57
N GLU A 33 21.65 11.62 -0.96
CA GLU A 33 22.65 10.59 -0.66
C GLU A 33 22.14 9.56 0.37
N VAL A 34 21.32 10.01 1.32
CA VAL A 34 20.73 9.15 2.36
C VAL A 34 19.76 8.13 1.73
N TRP A 35 19.02 8.53 0.70
CA TRP A 35 18.09 7.63 0.00
C TRP A 35 18.82 6.48 -0.71
N ALA A 36 20.03 6.71 -1.23
CA ALA A 36 20.83 5.66 -1.84
C ALA A 36 21.28 4.61 -0.80
N ALA A 37 21.68 5.05 0.40
CA ALA A 37 22.03 4.14 1.49
C ALA A 37 20.81 3.35 1.99
N VAL A 38 19.66 4.02 2.17
CA VAL A 38 18.41 3.39 2.61
C VAL A 38 17.89 2.38 1.57
N ARG A 39 18.00 2.69 0.28
CA ARG A 39 17.57 1.81 -0.81
C ARG A 39 18.31 0.47 -0.81
N GLY A 40 19.54 0.42 -0.32
CA GLY A 40 20.31 -0.81 -0.15
C GLY A 40 19.73 -1.78 0.89
N HIS A 41 18.83 -1.33 1.76
CA HIS A 41 18.25 -2.13 2.84
C HIS A 41 16.71 -2.21 2.74
N SER A 42 16.19 -3.35 2.32
CA SER A 42 14.75 -3.54 2.01
C SER A 42 13.81 -3.25 3.18
N VAL A 43 14.15 -3.68 4.40
CA VAL A 43 13.34 -3.45 5.61
C VAL A 43 13.26 -1.96 5.94
N LEU A 44 14.41 -1.27 6.00
CA LEU A 44 14.44 0.17 6.26
C LEU A 44 13.71 0.94 5.15
N ALA A 45 13.90 0.56 3.88
CA ALA A 45 13.17 1.16 2.77
C ALA A 45 11.64 0.98 2.91
N ALA A 46 11.15 -0.15 3.40
CA ALA A 46 9.72 -0.33 3.68
C ALA A 46 9.24 0.56 4.84
N GLN A 47 10.01 0.66 5.93
CA GLN A 47 9.67 1.53 7.06
C GLN A 47 9.65 3.00 6.67
N VAL A 48 10.64 3.45 5.90
CA VAL A 48 10.74 4.82 5.39
C VAL A 48 9.58 5.14 4.44
N ARG A 49 9.17 4.20 3.58
CA ARG A 49 7.97 4.37 2.74
C ARG A 49 6.71 4.53 3.58
N GLY A 50 6.56 3.76 4.65
CA GLY A 50 5.49 3.92 5.63
C GLY A 50 5.53 5.30 6.32
N ALA A 51 6.72 5.76 6.70
CA ALA A 51 6.92 7.07 7.30
C ALA A 51 6.60 8.23 6.33
N LEU A 52 6.96 8.10 5.05
CA LEU A 52 6.61 9.08 4.01
C LEU A 52 5.09 9.15 3.77
N SER A 53 4.40 8.01 3.80
CA SER A 53 2.94 7.97 3.72
C SER A 53 2.26 8.62 4.94
N ALA A 54 2.80 8.39 6.15
CA ALA A 54 2.33 9.06 7.36
C ALA A 54 2.59 10.57 7.31
N LEU A 55 3.79 10.98 6.88
CA LEU A 55 4.16 12.39 6.71
C LEU A 55 3.24 13.09 5.70
N LYS A 56 2.87 12.42 4.60
CA LYS A 56 1.89 12.95 3.63
C LYS A 56 0.51 13.18 4.26
N ALA A 57 0.09 12.33 5.19
CA ALA A 57 -1.16 12.52 5.93
C ALA A 57 -1.06 13.67 6.94
N GLU A 58 0.09 13.87 7.59
CA GLU A 58 0.29 14.97 8.55
C GLU A 58 0.34 16.35 7.89
N VAL A 59 0.93 16.46 6.70
CA VAL A 59 1.04 17.74 5.98
C VAL A 59 -0.22 18.10 5.21
N ARG A 60 -1.20 17.20 5.14
CA ARG A 60 -2.48 17.45 4.49
C ARG A 60 -3.24 18.55 5.23
N GLY A 61 -3.78 19.53 4.49
CA GLY A 61 -4.45 20.69 5.06
C GLY A 61 -3.52 21.76 5.64
N THR A 62 -2.20 21.59 5.52
CA THR A 62 -1.24 22.67 5.84
C THR A 62 -1.05 23.59 4.63
N ARG A 63 -0.63 24.85 4.88
CA ARG A 63 -0.37 25.84 3.82
C ARG A 63 0.63 25.36 2.77
N ASP A 64 1.55 24.49 3.16
CA ASP A 64 2.63 23.97 2.32
C ASP A 64 2.36 22.57 1.77
N GLU A 65 1.10 22.08 1.78
CA GLU A 65 0.75 20.72 1.33
C GLU A 65 1.32 20.40 -0.06
N GLY A 66 1.20 21.33 -1.02
CA GLY A 66 1.73 21.13 -2.37
C GLY A 66 3.25 21.01 -2.43
N MET A 67 3.96 21.79 -1.61
CA MET A 67 5.43 21.77 -1.54
C MET A 67 5.92 20.47 -0.91
N TRP A 68 5.29 20.06 0.20
CA TRP A 68 5.57 18.78 0.86
C TRP A 68 5.25 17.60 -0.05
N GLY A 69 4.13 17.64 -0.78
CA GLY A 69 3.77 16.62 -1.76
C GLY A 69 4.87 16.39 -2.79
N MET A 70 5.41 17.47 -3.37
CA MET A 70 6.51 17.39 -4.33
C MET A 70 7.79 16.79 -3.72
N TRP A 71 8.16 17.20 -2.49
CA TRP A 71 9.37 16.68 -1.83
C TRP A 71 9.23 15.21 -1.43
N ILE A 72 8.04 14.80 -1.00
CA ILE A 72 7.74 13.39 -0.66
C ILE A 72 7.81 12.52 -1.92
N GLU A 73 7.27 13.00 -3.04
CA GLU A 73 7.33 12.25 -4.31
C GLU A 73 8.76 12.18 -4.86
N GLN A 74 9.56 13.24 -4.71
CA GLN A 74 11.00 13.19 -5.03
C GLN A 74 11.73 12.15 -4.16
N ALA A 75 11.45 12.09 -2.86
CA ALA A 75 12.02 11.10 -1.96
C ALA A 75 11.62 9.66 -2.32
N ARG A 76 10.36 9.44 -2.71
CA ARG A 76 9.88 8.13 -3.18
C ARG A 76 10.55 7.69 -4.47
N GLN A 77 10.72 8.60 -5.44
CA GLN A 77 11.47 8.33 -6.66
C GLN A 77 12.92 7.96 -6.36
N ALA A 78 13.58 8.66 -5.43
CA ALA A 78 14.95 8.35 -5.02
C ALA A 78 15.07 6.95 -4.37
N LEU A 79 14.06 6.54 -3.60
CA LEU A 79 13.96 5.19 -3.04
C LEU A 79 13.68 4.09 -4.08
N GLY A 80 13.48 4.45 -5.36
CA GLY A 80 13.22 3.52 -6.44
C GLY A 80 11.77 3.07 -6.54
N GLN A 81 10.84 3.72 -5.82
CA GLN A 81 9.42 3.56 -6.11
C GLN A 81 9.03 4.39 -7.33
N THR A 82 9.25 3.80 -8.51
CA THR A 82 8.40 4.06 -9.67
C THR A 82 7.08 3.33 -9.44
N GLU A 83 6.32 3.76 -8.43
CA GLU A 83 4.99 3.21 -8.20
C GLU A 83 3.99 4.25 -8.71
N SER A 84 3.70 4.14 -10.01
CA SER A 84 2.34 4.28 -10.50
C SER A 84 1.46 3.26 -9.77
N ALA A 85 1.13 3.52 -8.51
CA ALA A 85 -0.06 2.95 -7.88
C ALA A 85 -0.94 4.13 -7.52
N PRO A 86 -2.13 4.26 -8.14
CA PRO A 86 -3.10 5.23 -7.68
C PRO A 86 -3.35 4.97 -6.20
N ALA A 87 -3.11 6.00 -5.39
CA ALA A 87 -3.38 5.97 -3.97
C ALA A 87 -4.81 5.43 -3.75
N PRO A 88 -5.03 4.43 -2.88
CA PRO A 88 -6.36 4.25 -2.34
C PRO A 88 -6.64 5.56 -1.59
N GLN A 89 -7.57 6.35 -2.15
CA GLN A 89 -8.11 7.50 -1.47
C GLN A 89 -8.52 7.05 -0.06
N PRO A 90 -8.22 7.82 0.99
CA PRO A 90 -8.71 7.50 2.31
C PRO A 90 -10.23 7.42 2.22
N ALA A 91 -10.76 6.21 2.38
CA ALA A 91 -12.18 5.95 2.54
C ALA A 91 -12.60 6.59 3.88
N ALA A 92 -12.79 7.90 3.83
CA ALA A 92 -13.51 8.64 4.84
C ALA A 92 -14.99 8.43 4.57
N ALA A 93 -15.54 7.36 5.13
CA ALA A 93 -16.91 7.24 5.59
C ALA A 93 -17.10 5.80 6.05
N ALA A 94 -16.99 5.60 7.36
CA ALA A 94 -17.73 4.54 8.02
C ALA A 94 -19.21 4.94 7.92
N GLU A 95 -19.97 4.27 7.07
CA GLU A 95 -21.42 4.06 7.17
C GLU A 95 -21.74 2.68 6.56
N GLU A 96 -22.83 2.11 7.06
CA GLU A 96 -23.15 0.69 7.24
C GLU A 96 -23.44 -0.16 5.98
N PRO A 97 -23.56 -1.51 6.11
CA PRO A 97 -23.51 -2.46 5.01
C PRO A 97 -24.90 -2.80 4.42
N ALA A 98 -25.05 -2.66 3.11
CA ALA A 98 -26.01 -3.37 2.24
C ALA A 98 -25.59 -3.05 0.78
N ARG A 99 -24.97 -3.98 0.04
CA ARG A 99 -25.55 -5.01 -0.84
C ARG A 99 -26.54 -4.47 -1.90
N GLU A 100 -26.32 -4.95 -3.13
CA GLU A 100 -27.02 -4.69 -4.41
C GLU A 100 -26.80 -3.29 -5.03
N ALA A 101 -25.94 -3.14 -6.05
CA ALA A 101 -26.08 -3.56 -7.46
C ALA A 101 -27.13 -2.75 -8.23
N GLU A 102 -26.70 -1.85 -9.12
CA GLU A 102 -27.02 -1.95 -10.56
C GLU A 102 -26.23 -0.91 -11.38
N SER A 103 -25.49 -1.45 -12.35
CA SER A 103 -24.73 -0.71 -13.35
C SER A 103 -25.65 -0.21 -14.47
N LYS A 104 -25.30 0.98 -14.92
CA LYS A 104 -25.82 1.76 -16.04
C LYS A 104 -25.44 1.16 -17.41
N GLU A 105 -26.43 1.01 -18.29
CA GLU A 105 -26.49 1.34 -19.75
C GLU A 105 -25.17 1.26 -20.57
N GLU A 106 -24.98 0.30 -21.52
CA GLU A 106 -25.28 0.36 -22.98
C GLU A 106 -23.99 0.64 -23.84
N PRO A 107 -23.80 0.32 -25.16
CA PRO A 107 -24.46 -0.55 -26.17
C PRO A 107 -23.53 -1.58 -26.89
N GLU A 108 -24.13 -2.34 -27.83
CA GLU A 108 -23.73 -3.54 -28.61
C GLU A 108 -22.58 -3.39 -29.66
N PRO A 109 -22.01 -4.51 -30.17
CA PRO A 109 -22.51 -5.04 -31.45
C PRO A 109 -22.62 -6.58 -31.53
N GLU A 110 -23.78 -7.02 -32.00
CA GLU A 110 -24.18 -8.37 -32.41
C GLU A 110 -23.36 -8.88 -33.63
N ILE A 111 -22.98 -10.16 -33.65
CA ILE A 111 -23.07 -11.12 -34.79
C ILE A 111 -22.84 -12.53 -34.21
N THR A 112 -23.91 -13.32 -34.16
CA THR A 112 -24.05 -14.60 -33.47
C THR A 112 -23.38 -15.77 -34.21
N LEU A 113 -22.32 -16.36 -33.63
CA LEU A 113 -21.56 -17.50 -34.18
C LEU A 113 -20.87 -18.37 -33.08
N ALA A 114 -21.13 -19.69 -33.14
CA ALA A 114 -20.17 -20.81 -32.97
C ALA A 114 -20.15 -21.71 -31.70
N PRO A 115 -19.80 -23.02 -31.85
CA PRO A 115 -20.02 -24.11 -30.89
C PRO A 115 -18.75 -24.79 -30.29
N GLU A 116 -18.97 -25.72 -29.35
CA GLU A 116 -18.14 -26.89 -28.88
C GLU A 116 -16.95 -26.75 -27.88
N GLN A 117 -17.21 -27.20 -26.62
CA GLN A 117 -16.52 -28.24 -25.79
C GLN A 117 -14.98 -28.18 -25.48
N PRO A 118 -14.41 -28.99 -24.52
CA PRO A 118 -14.89 -29.52 -23.22
C PRO A 118 -13.85 -29.49 -22.03
N SER A 119 -14.32 -29.69 -20.78
CA SER A 119 -13.66 -30.34 -19.58
C SER A 119 -12.31 -29.79 -19.02
N ARG A 120 -12.01 -29.62 -17.72
CA ARG A 120 -12.46 -30.20 -16.41
C ARG A 120 -11.80 -29.43 -15.21
N PRO A 121 -11.93 -29.86 -13.94
CA PRO A 121 -12.71 -29.24 -12.87
C PRO A 121 -11.87 -28.45 -11.82
N LYS A 122 -12.47 -27.50 -11.09
CA LYS A 122 -11.94 -27.11 -9.77
C LYS A 122 -12.85 -27.66 -8.69
N ALA A 123 -12.33 -28.66 -7.97
CA ALA A 123 -13.00 -29.40 -6.92
C ALA A 123 -13.59 -28.45 -5.87
N ALA A 124 -14.90 -28.50 -5.70
CA ALA A 124 -15.53 -27.98 -4.50
C ALA A 124 -15.13 -28.91 -3.34
N SER A 125 -14.49 -28.35 -2.31
CA SER A 125 -14.23 -29.09 -1.07
C SER A 125 -15.56 -29.35 -0.37
N THR A 126 -16.09 -30.56 -0.52
CA THR A 126 -17.25 -31.05 0.23
C THR A 126 -16.79 -31.36 1.65
N VAL A 127 -17.03 -30.45 2.58
CA VAL A 127 -16.94 -30.75 4.01
C VAL A 127 -18.19 -31.58 4.38
N PRO A 128 -18.04 -32.81 4.88
CA PRO A 128 -19.19 -33.58 5.34
C PRO A 128 -19.74 -32.97 6.65
N PRO A 129 -21.06 -32.91 6.83
CA PRO A 129 -21.65 -32.43 8.06
C PRO A 129 -21.34 -33.39 9.22
N VAL A 130 -20.80 -32.85 10.31
CA VAL A 130 -20.61 -33.59 11.56
C VAL A 130 -21.96 -33.73 12.27
N MET A 131 -22.44 -34.95 12.42
CA MET A 131 -23.64 -35.27 13.20
C MET A 131 -23.25 -35.45 14.67
N PHE A 132 -23.92 -34.73 15.58
CA PHE A 132 -23.81 -34.96 17.02
C PHE A 132 -24.74 -36.11 17.42
N GLN A 133 -24.20 -37.19 17.98
CA GLN A 133 -24.99 -38.18 18.71
C GLN A 133 -25.20 -37.71 20.14
N ALA A 134 -26.47 -37.65 20.58
CA ALA A 134 -26.79 -37.56 22.00
C ALA A 134 -26.65 -38.97 22.63
N PRO A 135 -25.97 -39.11 23.77
CA PRO A 135 -26.02 -40.35 24.53
C PRO A 135 -27.42 -40.50 25.13
N GLY A 136 -28.03 -41.66 24.89
CA GLY A 136 -29.33 -41.98 25.46
C GLY A 136 -29.30 -42.07 26.98
N SER A 137 -30.33 -41.52 27.62
CA SER A 137 -31.02 -42.05 28.80
C SER A 137 -32.40 -41.42 28.88
#